data_AF-A0A925E5K5-F1
#
_entry.id   AF-A0A925E5K5-F1
#
_cell.length_a   1.000
_cell.length_b   1.000
_cell.length_c   1.000
_cell.angle_alpha   90.00
_cell.angle_beta   90.00
_cell.angle_gamma   90.00
#
_symmetry.space_group_name_H-M   'P 1'
#
loop_
_entity.id
_entity.type
_entity.pdbx_description
1 polymer ?
#
loop_
_entity_poly.entity_id
_entity_poly.type
_entity_poly.pdbx_seq_one_letter_code
_entity_poly.pdbx_strand_id
1 'polypeptide(L)'
;MPALFAPALIDWYDAHAAQLPWRESADPYRVWLSEIMLQQTQVETVMPYYMRFLINYPDIFALAAALLDDILKLWEGLGYYSRARNLHQTAIRI
;
A
#
# COMPACT_ATOMS: atom_id res chain seq x y z
N MET A 1 -9.82 -4.26 -28.90
CA MET A 1 -8.40 -4.54 -28.58
C MET A 1 -7.92 -5.62 -29.54
N PRO A 2 -6.83 -5.42 -30.28
CA PRO A 2 -6.32 -6.47 -31.16
C PRO A 2 -6.03 -7.73 -30.33
N ALA A 3 -6.29 -8.90 -30.90
CA ALA A 3 -6.25 -10.20 -30.20
C ALA A 3 -4.90 -10.52 -29.52
N LEU A 4 -3.84 -9.79 -29.86
CA LEU A 4 -2.48 -9.97 -29.34
C LEU A 4 -2.09 -8.98 -28.23
N PHE A 5 -2.92 -7.98 -27.90
CA PHE A 5 -2.53 -6.92 -26.96
C PHE A 5 -2.28 -7.45 -25.54
N ALA A 6 -3.24 -8.19 -24.99
CA ALA A 6 -3.12 -8.68 -23.61
C ALA A 6 -1.97 -9.68 -23.43
N PRO A 7 -1.80 -10.70 -24.30
CA PRO A 7 -0.63 -11.59 -24.21
C PRO A 7 0.70 -10.84 -24.31
N ALA A 8 0.86 -9.93 -25.27
CA ALA A 8 2.11 -9.18 -25.45
C ALA A 8 2.44 -8.28 -24.24
N LEU A 9 1.42 -7.70 -23.59
CA LEU A 9 1.61 -6.89 -22.39
C LEU A 9 2.02 -7.76 -21.19
N ILE A 10 1.46 -8.96 -21.05
CA ILE A 10 1.81 -9.90 -19.99
C ILE A 10 3.25 -10.38 -20.17
N ASP A 11 3.63 -10.81 -21.38
CA ASP A 11 5.01 -11.25 -21.67
C ASP A 11 6.04 -10.15 -21.38
N TRP A 12 5.71 -8.90 -21.75
CA TRP A 12 6.57 -7.76 -21.44
C TRP A 12 6.67 -7.51 -19.93
N TYR A 13 5.54 -7.57 -19.21
CA TYR A 13 5.50 -7.36 -17.76
C TYR A 13 6.33 -8.41 -17.03
N ASP A 14 6.20 -9.69 -17.38
CA ASP A 14 6.95 -10.78 -16.77
C ASP A 14 8.47 -10.61 -16.94
N ALA A 15 8.92 -10.03 -18.06
CA ALA A 15 10.33 -9.78 -18.33
C ALA A 15 10.89 -8.47 -17.72
N HIS A 16 10.05 -7.47 -17.42
CA HIS A 16 10.51 -6.10 -17.09
C HIS A 16 9.90 -5.51 -15.81
N ALA A 17 9.01 -6.20 -15.11
CA ALA A 17 8.35 -5.68 -13.93
C ALA A 17 9.35 -5.28 -12.83
N ALA A 18 9.17 -4.07 -12.28
CA ALA A 18 9.90 -3.66 -11.10
C ALA A 18 9.53 -4.54 -9.90
N GLN A 19 10.55 -4.93 -9.13
CA GLN A 19 10.40 -5.61 -7.85
C GLN A 19 9.87 -4.60 -6.83
N LEU A 20 8.62 -4.79 -6.39
CA LEU A 20 7.97 -3.95 -5.41
C LEU A 20 7.47 -4.86 -4.28
N PRO A 21 7.73 -4.53 -3.01
CA PRO A 21 7.46 -5.44 -1.89
C PRO A 21 5.96 -5.77 -1.75
N TRP A 22 5.07 -4.86 -2.14
CA TRP A 22 3.63 -5.12 -2.15
C TRP A 22 3.14 -5.98 -3.32
N ARG A 23 3.94 -6.18 -4.37
CA ARG A 23 3.64 -7.12 -5.48
C ARG A 23 4.08 -8.55 -5.19
N GLU A 24 4.98 -8.74 -4.22
CA GLU A 24 5.46 -10.06 -3.82
C GLU A 24 4.52 -10.76 -2.82
N SER A 25 3.47 -10.08 -2.38
CA SER A 25 2.49 -10.59 -1.42
C SER A 25 1.09 -10.65 -2.03
N ALA A 26 0.40 -11.77 -1.79
CA ALA A 26 -1.03 -11.90 -2.08
C ALA A 26 -1.93 -11.50 -0.89
N ASP A 27 -1.34 -10.97 0.18
CA ASP A 27 -2.08 -10.53 1.38
C ASP A 27 -2.91 -9.27 1.08
N PRO A 28 -4.26 -9.34 1.20
CA PRO A 28 -5.13 -8.20 0.94
C PRO A 28 -4.81 -6.96 1.78
N TYR A 29 -4.36 -7.13 3.02
CA TYR A 29 -3.98 -6.00 3.89
C TYR A 29 -2.77 -5.26 3.32
N ARG A 30 -1.75 -6.00 2.91
CA ARG A 30 -0.51 -5.46 2.34
C ARG A 30 -0.74 -4.76 1.01
N VAL A 31 -1.56 -5.34 0.14
CA VAL A 31 -1.93 -4.72 -1.15
C VAL A 31 -2.74 -3.45 -0.90
N TRP A 32 -3.76 -3.52 -0.03
CA TRP A 32 -4.60 -2.36 0.29
C TRP A 32 -3.79 -1.20 0.89
N LEU A 33 -2.89 -1.49 1.84
CA LEU A 33 -2.02 -0.48 2.43
C LEU A 33 -1.17 0.23 1.38
N SER A 34 -0.53 -0.51 0.47
CA SER A 34 0.28 0.09 -0.59
C SER A 34 -0.56 0.93 -1.54
N GLU A 35 -1.75 0.47 -1.92
CA GLU A 35 -2.63 1.21 -2.83
C GLU A 35 -3.08 2.54 -2.22
N ILE A 36 -3.42 2.58 -0.92
CA ILE A 36 -3.75 3.83 -0.24
C ILE A 36 -2.53 4.77 -0.20
N MET A 37 -1.32 4.27 0.07
CA MET A 37 -0.11 5.09 0.09
C MET A 37 0.28 5.64 -1.28
N LEU A 38 0.11 4.86 -2.35
CA LEU A 38 0.50 5.23 -3.72
C LEU A 38 -0.45 6.25 -4.37
N GLN A 39 -1.62 6.49 -3.79
CA GLN A 39 -2.49 7.58 -4.24
C GLN A 39 -1.80 8.93 -4.08
N GLN A 40 -1.50 9.60 -5.19
CA GLN A 40 -0.87 10.93 -5.19
C GLN A 40 0.50 10.95 -4.47
N THR A 41 1.22 9.83 -4.43
CA THR A 41 2.58 9.74 -3.88
C THR A 41 3.43 8.79 -4.72
N GLN A 42 4.68 9.18 -5.01
CA GLN A 42 5.58 8.39 -5.86
C GLN A 42 6.09 7.13 -5.14
N VAL A 43 6.39 6.08 -5.91
CA VAL A 43 6.86 4.77 -5.42
C VAL A 43 8.06 4.90 -4.49
N GLU A 44 9.09 5.67 -4.89
CA GLU A 44 10.32 5.86 -4.12
C GLU A 44 10.05 6.48 -2.75
N THR A 45 9.09 7.42 -2.68
CA THR A 45 8.67 8.04 -1.42
C THR A 45 7.88 7.06 -0.56
N VAL A 46 7.01 6.22 -1.14
CA VAL A 46 6.16 5.27 -0.39
C VAL A 46 6.98 4.13 0.23
N MET A 47 7.99 3.62 -0.47
CA MET A 47 8.73 2.43 -0.07
C MET A 47 9.19 2.41 1.40
N PRO A 48 9.86 3.44 1.95
CA PRO A 48 10.26 3.44 3.35
C PRO A 48 9.07 3.58 4.33
N TYR A 49 7.96 4.20 3.94
CA TYR A 49 6.76 4.30 4.79
C TYR A 49 6.03 2.97 4.87
N TYR A 50 5.87 2.30 3.73
CA TYR A 50 5.25 0.99 3.66
C TYR A 50 5.96 -0.01 4.58
N MET A 51 7.29 -0.08 4.52
CA MET A 51 8.08 -0.96 5.39
C MET A 51 7.91 -0.61 6.87
N ARG A 52 7.96 0.68 7.25
CA ARG A 52 7.75 1.10 8.65
C ARG A 52 6.34 0.78 9.14
N PHE A 53 5.31 0.97 8.30
CA PHE A 53 3.94 0.63 8.66
C PHE A 53 3.81 -0.86 8.95
N LEU A 54 4.34 -1.73 8.08
CA LEU A 54 4.27 -3.18 8.30
C LEU A 54 5.07 -3.67 9.51
N ILE A 55 6.12 -2.97 9.92
CA ILE A 55 6.86 -3.28 11.15
C ILE A 55 5.98 -2.98 12.39
N ASN A 56 5.23 -1.88 12.38
CA ASN A 56 4.42 -1.46 13.53
C ASN A 56 3.03 -2.12 13.55
N TYR A 57 2.45 -2.32 12.37
CA TYR A 57 1.11 -2.86 12.14
C TYR A 57 1.22 -3.97 11.10
N PRO A 58 1.63 -5.19 11.50
CA PRO A 58 1.89 -6.28 10.57
C PRO A 58 0.64 -6.84 9.89
N ASP A 59 -0.54 -6.61 10.49
CA ASP A 59 -1.84 -7.03 9.98
C ASP A 59 -2.92 -5.96 10.24
N ILE A 60 -4.12 -6.20 9.69
CA ILE A 60 -5.25 -5.27 9.81
C ILE A 60 -5.75 -5.11 11.25
N PHE A 61 -5.63 -6.14 12.10
CA PHE A 61 -6.09 -6.08 13.49
C PHE A 61 -5.15 -5.21 14.34
N ALA A 62 -3.84 -5.32 14.12
CA ALA A 62 -2.86 -4.44 14.73
C ALA A 62 -3.07 -2.98 14.29
N LEU A 63 -3.40 -2.75 13.02
CA LEU A 63 -3.74 -1.42 12.52
C LEU A 63 -5.03 -0.88 13.16
N ALA A 64 -6.06 -1.72 13.31
CA ALA A 64 -7.34 -1.35 13.91
C ALA A 64 -7.25 -1.02 15.41
N ALA A 65 -6.34 -1.68 16.12
CA ALA A 65 -6.11 -1.47 17.55
C ALA A 65 -5.23 -0.25 17.86
N ALA A 66 -4.65 0.39 16.84
CA ALA A 66 -3.74 1.51 17.01
C ALA A 66 -4.47 2.78 17.48
N LEU A 67 -3.73 3.68 18.16
CA LEU A 67 -4.22 5.04 18.36
C LEU A 67 -4.09 5.81 17.05
N LEU A 68 -5.11 6.62 16.73
CA LEU A 68 -5.09 7.42 15.50
C LEU A 68 -3.86 8.33 15.44
N ASP A 69 -3.44 8.92 16.57
CA ASP A 69 -2.27 9.80 16.61
C ASP A 69 -0.96 9.09 16.23
N ASP A 70 -0.81 7.81 16.60
CA ASP A 70 0.34 6.99 16.19
C ASP A 70 0.33 6.74 14.68
N ILE A 71 -0.85 6.49 14.10
CA ILE A 71 -1.02 6.36 12.65
C ILE A 71 -0.66 7.67 11.95
N LEU A 72 -1.17 8.80 12.43
CA LEU A 72 -0.88 10.11 11.84
C LEU A 72 0.61 10.45 11.95
N LYS A 73 1.27 10.06 13.05
CA LYS A 73 2.70 10.27 13.24
C LYS A 73 3.52 9.43 12.27
N LEU A 74 3.18 8.16 12.07
CA LEU A 74 3.84 7.29 11.09
C LEU A 74 3.59 7.75 9.64
N TRP A 75 2.46 8.40 9.38
CA TRP A 75 2.09 8.96 8.07
C TRP A 75 2.75 10.33 7.77
N GLU A 76 3.39 10.95 8.77
CA GLU A 76 3.94 12.30 8.64
C GLU A 76 4.92 12.41 7.47
N GLY A 77 4.61 13.28 6.51
CA GLY A 77 5.41 13.48 5.29
C GLY A 77 4.81 12.88 4.01
N LEU A 78 3.83 11.97 4.08
CA LEU A 78 3.11 11.45 2.89
C LEU A 78 2.01 12.40 2.37
N GLY A 79 1.66 13.43 3.13
CA GLY A 79 0.56 14.35 2.79
C GLY A 79 -0.81 13.67 2.77
N TYR A 80 -1.85 14.46 2.43
CA TYR A 80 -3.24 13.99 2.31
C TYR A 80 -3.72 13.11 3.49
N TYR A 81 -3.62 13.63 4.72
CA TYR A 81 -3.93 12.89 5.97
C TYR A 81 -5.37 12.34 6.07
N SER A 82 -6.28 12.76 5.19
CA SER A 82 -7.59 12.09 5.06
C SER A 82 -7.44 10.61 4.68
N ARG A 83 -6.41 10.26 3.89
CA ARG A 83 -6.08 8.86 3.57
C ARG A 83 -5.75 8.05 4.81
N ALA A 84 -4.88 8.57 5.68
CA ALA A 84 -4.51 7.92 6.93
C ALA A 84 -5.71 7.71 7.86
N ARG A 85 -6.57 8.73 8.00
CA ARG A 85 -7.80 8.65 8.81
C ARG A 85 -8.76 7.61 8.26
N ASN A 86 -8.99 7.60 6.94
CA ASN A 86 -9.90 6.65 6.30
C ASN A 86 -9.35 5.22 6.32
N LEU A 87 -8.03 5.05 6.17
CA LEU A 87 -7.33 3.79 6.34
C LEU A 87 -7.62 3.22 7.74
N HIS A 88 -7.35 4.00 8.78
CA HIS A 88 -7.58 3.57 10.16
C HIS A 88 -9.06 3.28 10.44
N GLN A 89 -9.97 4.16 10.01
CA GLN A 89 -11.41 3.97 10.17
C GLN A 89 -11.92 2.72 9.46
N THR A 90 -11.35 2.37 8.31
CA THR A 90 -11.71 1.15 7.57
C THR A 90 -11.21 -0.09 8.29
N ALA A 91 -9.98 -0.06 8.82
CA ALA A 91 -9.42 -1.16 9.60
C ALA A 91 -10.29 -1.49 10.82
N ILE A 92 -10.80 -0.48 11.52
CA ILE A 92 -11.71 -0.65 12.68
C ILE A 92 -13.06 -1.28 12.31
N ARG A 93 -13.51 -1.15 11.05
CA ARG A 93 -14.83 -1.61 10.61
C ARG A 93 -14.87 -3.06 10.14
N ILE A 94 -13.72 -3.65 9.87
CA ILE A 94 -13.56 -5.03 9.38
C ILE A 94 -13.30 -5.95 10.58
#